data_AF-A0A7V6LT75-F1
#
_entry.id   AF-A0A7V6LT75-F1
#
_cell.length_a   1.000
_cell.length_b   1.000
_cell.length_c   1.000
_cell.angle_alpha   90.00
_cell.angle_beta   90.00
_cell.angle_gamma   90.00
#
_symmetry.space_group_name_H-M   'P 1'
#
loop_
_entity.id
_entity.type
_entity.pdbx_description
1 polymer ?
#
loop_
_entity_poly.entity_id
_entity_poly.type
_entity_poly.pdbx_seq_one_letter_code
_entity_poly.pdbx_strand_id
1 'polypeptide(L)'
;MSNLARNSSNTTPHIWVTIDNLTPGTIASIEAKFTGNNAIEIKTNDLLAFTLKLRGHELFDPSKKISIRIDGKSFSIKSPDSFSFSKENGTWTNKKFTPGLTSKQKGAEGPLYEAVSSNHIYVYGTADNPSAEELATRRAQAMDAATWALNRGFHQGTVLIFPRVIADNAIRQSDFALCNLVLFGTKETNSVIAKFEDKLPMHLNEDADDYGLVYIFPINQRYVLVNSGLPWWTSSSGSGGQTGGMLGGSRAGSLSKSNDFLLFKETNDNVVVTGKFDNNWNLPSEAINKLKNSPFITIK
;
A
#
# COMPACT_ATOMS: atom_id res chain seq x y z
N MET A 1 -5.57 0.92 10.54
CA MET A 1 -6.75 0.03 10.47
C MET A 1 -7.26 -0.20 11.88
N SER A 2 -8.48 0.24 12.22
CA SER A 2 -9.16 -0.22 13.43
C SER A 2 -9.93 -1.49 13.06
N ASN A 3 -9.58 -2.60 13.72
CA ASN A 3 -10.24 -3.88 13.49
C ASN A 3 -11.32 -4.05 14.57
N LEU A 4 -12.59 -4.16 14.17
CA LEU A 4 -13.69 -4.47 15.07
C LEU A 4 -14.18 -5.89 14.74
N ALA A 5 -13.61 -6.89 15.41
CA ALA A 5 -14.21 -8.21 15.48
C ALA A 5 -15.14 -8.24 16.70
N ARG A 6 -16.45 -8.38 16.48
CA ARG A 6 -17.43 -8.53 17.56
C ARG A 6 -17.77 -10.00 17.74
N ASN A 7 -17.37 -10.56 18.88
CA ASN A 7 -17.75 -11.89 19.33
C ASN A 7 -18.88 -11.74 20.35
N SER A 8 -20.04 -12.33 20.08
CA SER A 8 -21.12 -12.41 21.09
C SER A 8 -21.17 -13.83 21.66
N SER A 9 -20.53 -14.05 22.82
CA SER A 9 -20.74 -15.22 23.69
C SER A 9 -20.86 -14.76 25.15
N ASN A 10 -21.81 -15.33 25.90
CA ASN A 10 -22.03 -15.03 27.34
C ASN A 10 -21.03 -15.72 28.28
N THR A 11 -19.98 -16.34 27.74
CA THR A 11 -18.84 -16.92 28.46
C THR A 11 -17.56 -16.47 27.75
N THR A 12 -16.48 -16.35 28.54
CA THR A 12 -15.15 -15.76 28.23
C THR A 12 -14.83 -15.58 26.73
N PRO A 13 -14.47 -14.36 26.26
CA PRO A 13 -14.28 -14.10 24.84
C PRO A 13 -13.00 -14.78 24.32
N HIS A 14 -13.13 -16.02 23.87
CA HIS A 14 -12.13 -16.64 23.02
C HIS A 14 -12.28 -16.04 21.62
N ILE A 15 -11.22 -15.40 21.10
CA ILE A 15 -11.22 -14.91 19.72
C ILE A 15 -11.07 -16.13 18.80
N TRP A 16 -12.20 -16.60 18.25
CA TRP A 16 -12.26 -17.77 17.36
C TRP A 16 -12.36 -17.40 15.88
N VAL A 17 -12.28 -16.11 15.53
CA VAL A 17 -12.30 -15.60 14.15
C VAL A 17 -10.98 -14.91 13.84
N THR A 18 -10.38 -15.24 12.70
CA THR A 18 -9.20 -14.58 12.14
C THR A 18 -9.56 -14.01 10.77
N ILE A 19 -9.31 -12.71 10.55
CA ILE A 19 -9.40 -12.10 9.22
C ILE A 19 -8.10 -12.42 8.47
N ASP A 20 -8.23 -13.05 7.30
CA ASP A 20 -7.08 -13.48 6.50
C ASP A 20 -6.85 -12.57 5.29
N ASN A 21 -7.93 -11.98 4.74
CA ASN A 21 -7.84 -11.04 3.62
C ASN A 21 -9.05 -10.10 3.58
N LEU A 22 -8.82 -8.85 3.18
CA LEU A 22 -9.84 -7.79 3.09
C LEU A 22 -9.68 -6.99 1.79
N THR A 23 -10.70 -6.23 1.43
CA THR A 23 -10.60 -5.27 0.33
C THR A 23 -9.67 -4.12 0.74
N PRO A 24 -8.57 -3.85 -0.01
CA PRO A 24 -7.63 -2.81 0.37
C PRO A 24 -8.28 -1.45 0.58
N GLY A 25 -8.02 -0.85 1.74
CA GLY A 25 -8.39 0.52 2.01
C GLY A 25 -9.83 0.78 2.41
N THR A 26 -10.64 -0.25 2.62
CA THR A 26 -11.97 -0.16 3.19
C THR A 26 -11.97 -0.65 4.65
N ILE A 27 -13.09 -0.42 5.35
CA ILE A 27 -13.30 -0.97 6.69
C ILE A 27 -13.99 -2.32 6.54
N ALA A 28 -13.25 -3.39 6.81
CA ALA A 28 -13.82 -4.74 6.83
C ALA A 28 -14.52 -5.02 8.16
N SER A 29 -15.61 -5.76 8.11
CA SER A 29 -16.28 -6.28 9.30
C SER A 29 -16.70 -7.74 9.13
N ILE A 30 -16.73 -8.45 10.26
CA ILE A 30 -17.24 -9.81 10.35
C ILE A 30 -18.05 -9.93 11.63
N GLU A 31 -19.28 -10.40 11.48
CA GLU A 31 -20.14 -10.79 12.59
C GLU A 31 -20.36 -12.30 12.49
N ALA A 32 -19.81 -13.04 13.44
CA ALA A 32 -19.94 -14.49 13.49
C ALA A 32 -20.57 -14.90 14.81
N LYS A 33 -21.62 -15.72 14.76
CA LYS A 33 -22.32 -16.21 15.94
C LYS A 33 -22.72 -17.66 15.77
N PHE A 34 -22.69 -18.42 16.86
CA PHE A 34 -23.35 -19.72 16.89
C PHE A 34 -24.87 -19.51 16.97
N THR A 35 -25.61 -20.25 16.15
CA THR A 35 -27.09 -20.30 16.19
C THR A 35 -27.61 -21.59 16.82
N GLY A 36 -26.70 -22.51 17.16
CA GLY A 36 -26.94 -23.78 17.83
C GLY A 36 -25.67 -24.62 17.88
N ASN A 37 -25.75 -25.85 18.38
CA ASN A 37 -24.63 -26.78 18.36
C ASN A 37 -24.20 -27.07 16.93
N ASN A 38 -22.90 -26.90 16.63
CA ASN A 38 -22.35 -27.09 15.29
C ASN A 38 -23.08 -26.27 14.20
N ALA A 39 -23.62 -25.10 14.54
CA ALA A 39 -24.28 -24.20 13.60
C ALA A 39 -23.81 -22.76 13.80
N ILE A 40 -23.27 -22.15 12.73
CA ILE A 40 -22.75 -20.78 12.74
C ILE A 40 -23.39 -19.96 11.63
N GLU A 41 -23.78 -18.73 11.96
CA GLU A 41 -24.18 -17.70 11.01
C GLU A 41 -23.12 -16.59 10.97
N ILE A 42 -22.73 -16.19 9.77
CA ILE A 42 -21.70 -15.19 9.49
C ILE A 42 -22.23 -14.16 8.50
N LYS A 43 -22.05 -12.88 8.84
CA LYS A 43 -22.24 -11.74 7.95
C LYS A 43 -20.92 -11.02 7.78
N THR A 44 -20.59 -10.63 6.54
CA THR A 44 -19.33 -9.96 6.24
C THR A 44 -19.55 -8.66 5.47
N ASN A 45 -18.66 -7.69 5.68
CA ASN A 45 -18.53 -6.50 4.84
C ASN A 45 -17.07 -6.32 4.43
N ASP A 46 -16.81 -6.03 3.16
CA ASP A 46 -15.48 -5.76 2.59
C ASP A 46 -14.38 -6.78 2.96
N LEU A 47 -14.80 -8.02 3.20
CA LEU A 47 -13.94 -9.14 3.58
C LEU A 47 -13.79 -10.11 2.40
N LEU A 48 -12.57 -10.61 2.21
CA LEU A 48 -12.22 -11.53 1.12
C LEU A 48 -11.81 -12.91 1.62
N ALA A 49 -11.27 -13.01 2.84
CA ALA A 49 -10.99 -14.30 3.46
C ALA A 49 -10.96 -14.22 5.00
N PHE A 50 -11.33 -15.32 5.64
CA PHE A 50 -11.25 -15.49 7.08
C PHE A 50 -11.14 -16.97 7.48
N THR A 51 -10.67 -17.19 8.69
CA THR A 51 -10.52 -18.52 9.29
C THR A 51 -11.18 -18.56 10.66
N LEU A 52 -11.99 -19.58 10.89
CA LEU A 52 -12.54 -19.93 12.19
C LEU A 52 -11.60 -20.92 12.88
N LYS A 53 -11.35 -20.72 14.18
CA LYS A 53 -10.59 -21.62 15.05
C LYS A 53 -11.48 -22.02 16.21
N LEU A 54 -12.18 -23.14 16.06
CA LEU A 54 -13.26 -23.55 16.96
C LEU A 54 -12.83 -24.59 18.00
N ARG A 55 -11.56 -24.99 18.01
CA ARG A 55 -11.03 -25.97 18.97
C ARG A 55 -11.32 -25.51 20.41
N GLY A 56 -12.02 -26.36 21.16
CA GLY A 56 -12.38 -26.08 22.56
C GLY A 56 -13.58 -25.16 22.76
N HIS A 57 -14.28 -24.75 21.69
CA HIS A 57 -15.51 -23.99 21.81
C HIS A 57 -16.68 -24.88 22.27
N GLU A 58 -17.44 -24.46 23.29
CA GLU A 58 -18.50 -25.26 23.93
C GLU A 58 -19.58 -25.76 22.96
N LEU A 59 -19.94 -24.93 21.98
CA LEU A 59 -20.96 -25.24 20.96
C LEU A 59 -20.41 -25.99 19.73
N PHE A 60 -19.15 -26.45 19.77
CA PHE A 60 -18.51 -27.16 18.66
C PHE A 60 -18.09 -28.58 19.05
N ASP A 61 -18.72 -29.56 18.40
CA ASP A 61 -18.36 -30.98 18.49
C ASP A 61 -17.54 -31.39 17.24
N PRO A 62 -16.23 -31.68 17.35
CA PRO A 62 -15.38 -32.01 16.21
C PRO A 62 -15.72 -33.37 15.55
N SER A 63 -16.53 -34.21 16.21
CA SER A 63 -16.96 -35.49 15.65
C SER A 63 -18.04 -35.32 14.56
N LYS A 64 -18.78 -34.20 14.59
CA LYS A 64 -19.93 -33.89 13.73
C LYS A 64 -19.58 -32.89 12.64
N LYS A 65 -20.35 -32.89 11.55
CA LYS A 65 -20.31 -31.80 10.56
C LYS A 65 -20.82 -30.52 11.20
N ILE A 66 -20.21 -29.40 10.84
CA ILE A 66 -20.69 -28.06 11.17
C ILE A 66 -21.46 -27.47 9.99
N SER A 67 -22.58 -26.82 10.28
CA SER A 67 -23.33 -26.00 9.32
C SER A 67 -22.88 -24.55 9.46
N ILE A 68 -22.34 -23.97 8.40
CA ILE A 68 -21.86 -22.58 8.39
C ILE A 68 -22.60 -21.83 7.29
N ARG A 69 -23.29 -20.74 7.65
CA ARG A 69 -23.98 -19.85 6.70
C ARG A 69 -23.24 -18.53 6.61
N ILE A 70 -22.70 -18.20 5.44
CA ILE A 70 -21.91 -16.98 5.16
C ILE A 70 -22.65 -16.15 4.12
N ASP A 71 -23.09 -14.95 4.49
CA ASP A 71 -23.83 -14.03 3.58
C ASP A 71 -24.98 -14.74 2.85
N GLY A 72 -25.69 -15.63 3.55
CA GLY A 72 -26.79 -16.44 3.02
C GLY A 72 -26.39 -17.76 2.35
N LYS A 73 -25.12 -17.95 1.95
CA LYS A 73 -24.62 -19.21 1.38
C LYS A 73 -24.30 -20.23 2.46
N SER A 74 -24.76 -21.48 2.29
CA SER A 74 -24.59 -22.54 3.29
C SER A 74 -23.47 -23.51 2.93
N PHE A 75 -22.74 -23.96 3.95
CA PHE A 75 -21.69 -24.97 3.89
C PHE A 75 -21.92 -26.03 4.96
N SER A 76 -21.66 -27.30 4.63
CA SER A 76 -21.66 -28.40 5.60
C SER A 76 -20.32 -29.12 5.52
N ILE A 77 -19.47 -28.90 6.52
CA ILE A 77 -18.06 -29.27 6.48
C ILE A 77 -17.70 -30.08 7.72
N LYS A 78 -16.74 -30.99 7.60
CA LYS A 78 -16.11 -31.66 8.75
C LYS A 78 -14.63 -31.27 8.79
N SER A 79 -14.21 -30.73 9.92
CA SER A 79 -12.82 -30.40 10.23
C SER A 79 -12.64 -30.51 11.75
N PRO A 80 -11.48 -30.96 12.26
CA PRO A 80 -11.28 -31.15 13.69
C PRO A 80 -11.23 -29.84 14.49
N ASP A 81 -10.87 -28.72 13.86
CA ASP A 81 -10.64 -27.47 14.59
C ASP A 81 -10.80 -26.18 13.76
N SER A 82 -10.39 -26.18 12.49
CA SER A 82 -10.29 -24.94 11.71
C SER A 82 -11.06 -24.99 10.39
N PHE A 83 -11.70 -23.87 10.06
CA PHE A 83 -12.52 -23.69 8.87
C PHE A 83 -12.15 -22.39 8.18
N SER A 84 -11.50 -22.49 7.02
CA SER A 84 -11.10 -21.32 6.23
C SER A 84 -12.05 -21.09 5.06
N PHE A 85 -12.30 -19.82 4.78
CA PHE A 85 -13.14 -19.38 3.68
C PHE A 85 -12.47 -18.25 2.92
N SER A 86 -12.60 -18.29 1.59
CA SER A 86 -12.15 -17.23 0.69
C SER A 86 -13.20 -16.96 -0.39
N LYS A 87 -13.28 -15.71 -0.85
CA LYS A 87 -14.06 -15.34 -2.03
C LYS A 87 -13.28 -15.68 -3.29
N GLU A 88 -13.88 -16.49 -4.15
CA GLU A 88 -13.44 -16.72 -5.53
C GLU A 88 -14.53 -16.15 -6.45
N ASN A 89 -14.19 -15.23 -7.35
CA ASN A 89 -15.14 -14.57 -8.27
C ASN A 89 -16.39 -14.02 -7.54
N GLY A 90 -16.18 -13.31 -6.43
CA GLY A 90 -17.25 -12.72 -5.62
C GLY A 90 -18.05 -13.71 -4.76
N THR A 91 -17.77 -15.01 -4.84
CA THR A 91 -18.53 -16.05 -4.15
C THR A 91 -17.69 -16.75 -3.08
N TRP A 92 -18.25 -16.96 -1.89
CA TRP A 92 -17.57 -17.69 -0.82
C TRP A 92 -17.33 -19.16 -1.19
N THR A 93 -16.14 -19.66 -0.85
CA THR A 93 -15.74 -21.07 -0.98
C THR A 93 -15.06 -21.53 0.32
N ASN A 94 -15.15 -22.83 0.64
CA ASN A 94 -14.40 -23.40 1.76
C ASN A 94 -12.98 -23.77 1.32
N LYS A 95 -12.16 -22.76 1.12
CA LYS A 95 -10.75 -22.89 0.77
C LYS A 95 -9.94 -21.97 1.66
N LYS A 96 -8.73 -22.42 2.00
CA LYS A 96 -7.76 -21.59 2.72
C LYS A 96 -7.21 -20.53 1.78
N PHE A 97 -7.31 -19.27 2.19
CA PHE A 97 -6.63 -18.19 1.48
C PHE A 97 -5.11 -18.38 1.62
N THR A 98 -4.45 -18.41 0.47
CA THR A 98 -3.00 -18.45 0.38
C THR A 98 -2.59 -17.20 -0.40
N PRO A 99 -2.03 -16.18 0.27
CA PRO A 99 -1.56 -14.98 -0.42
C PRO A 99 -0.49 -15.34 -1.45
N GLY A 100 -0.48 -14.62 -2.57
CA GLY A 100 0.62 -14.71 -3.52
C GLY A 100 1.91 -14.18 -2.90
N LEU A 101 3.08 -14.59 -3.40
CA LEU A 101 4.37 -14.15 -2.88
C LEU A 101 4.52 -12.62 -2.88
N THR A 102 3.85 -11.93 -3.80
CA THR A 102 3.87 -10.49 -3.96
C THR A 102 2.57 -9.81 -3.52
N SER A 103 1.56 -10.54 -3.05
CA SER A 103 0.28 -9.91 -2.70
C SER A 103 0.41 -8.99 -1.49
N LYS A 104 -0.49 -8.00 -1.40
CA LYS A 104 -0.64 -7.19 -0.20
C LYS A 104 -0.89 -8.11 0.99
N GLN A 105 -0.15 -7.84 2.06
CA GLN A 105 -0.22 -8.59 3.30
C GLN A 105 0.02 -7.62 4.44
N LYS A 106 -0.33 -8.02 5.66
CA LYS A 106 -0.13 -7.20 6.86
C LYS A 106 1.30 -6.64 6.94
N GLY A 107 1.43 -5.32 6.97
CA GLY A 107 2.72 -4.62 6.99
C GLY A 107 3.37 -4.40 5.61
N ALA A 108 2.78 -4.92 4.54
CA ALA A 108 3.17 -4.71 3.16
C ALA A 108 1.93 -4.34 2.31
N GLU A 109 1.19 -3.29 2.71
CA GLU A 109 -0.13 -2.96 2.16
C GLU A 109 -0.14 -1.70 1.27
N GLY A 110 0.97 -0.94 1.20
CA GLY A 110 0.90 0.51 0.98
C GLY A 110 0.34 1.22 2.23
N PRO A 111 0.29 2.55 2.32
CA PRO A 111 0.30 3.57 1.24
C PRO A 111 1.70 4.06 0.85
N LEU A 112 1.78 5.10 -0.01
CA LEU A 112 3.03 5.76 -0.39
C LEU A 112 3.99 6.01 0.78
N TYR A 113 3.44 6.42 1.95
CA TYR A 113 4.22 6.67 3.15
C TYR A 113 5.03 5.46 3.67
N GLU A 114 4.61 4.23 3.37
CA GLU A 114 5.35 3.03 3.81
C GLU A 114 6.71 2.88 3.14
N ALA A 115 6.92 3.46 1.96
CA ALA A 115 8.24 3.47 1.33
C ALA A 115 9.26 4.24 2.17
N VAL A 116 8.79 5.21 2.95
CA VAL A 116 9.63 6.10 3.76
C VAL A 116 9.54 5.83 5.27
N SER A 117 8.68 4.92 5.71
CA SER A 117 8.47 4.59 7.14
C SER A 117 9.58 3.73 7.77
N SER A 118 10.46 3.16 6.94
CA SER A 118 11.55 2.26 7.34
C SER A 118 12.86 2.62 6.63
N ASN A 119 13.89 1.77 6.68
CA ASN A 119 15.19 2.07 6.07
C ASN A 119 15.04 2.34 4.57
N HIS A 120 15.37 3.55 4.12
CA HIS A 120 15.15 3.98 2.73
C HIS A 120 16.25 4.90 2.23
N ILE A 121 16.35 5.01 0.90
CA ILE A 121 17.30 5.88 0.20
C ILE A 121 16.61 6.63 -0.93
N TYR A 122 17.08 7.85 -1.19
CA TYR A 122 16.61 8.71 -2.28
C TYR A 122 17.58 8.62 -3.44
N VAL A 123 17.05 8.42 -4.64
CA VAL A 123 17.81 8.06 -5.83
C VAL A 123 17.43 8.98 -6.98
N TYR A 124 18.38 9.79 -7.45
CA TYR A 124 18.20 10.62 -8.63
C TYR A 124 18.79 9.94 -9.88
N GLY A 125 18.18 10.19 -11.04
CA GLY A 125 18.54 9.57 -12.31
C GLY A 125 19.73 10.24 -13.01
N THR A 126 20.61 9.42 -13.60
CA THR A 126 21.77 9.86 -14.39
C THR A 126 21.93 9.12 -15.73
N ALA A 127 20.95 8.28 -16.10
CA ALA A 127 21.04 7.34 -17.21
C ALA A 127 21.10 8.00 -18.60
N ASP A 128 20.51 9.18 -18.74
CA ASP A 128 20.44 9.98 -19.96
C ASP A 128 21.66 10.91 -20.17
N ASN A 129 22.68 10.82 -19.31
CA ASN A 129 23.85 11.70 -19.31
C ASN A 129 23.47 13.19 -19.29
N PRO A 130 22.77 13.66 -18.23
CA PRO A 130 22.28 15.03 -18.15
C PRO A 130 23.43 16.05 -18.13
N SER A 131 23.12 17.29 -18.50
CA SER A 131 24.04 18.41 -18.31
C SER A 131 24.39 18.58 -16.82
N ALA A 132 25.48 19.27 -16.51
CA ALA A 132 25.87 19.52 -15.11
C ALA A 132 24.80 20.29 -14.32
N GLU A 133 24.08 21.20 -14.99
CA GLU A 133 22.99 21.98 -14.41
C GLU A 133 21.77 21.09 -14.10
N GLU A 134 21.36 20.27 -15.05
CA GLU A 134 20.23 19.35 -14.88
C GLU A 134 20.53 18.30 -13.80
N LEU A 135 21.75 17.76 -13.79
CA LEU A 135 22.20 16.85 -12.75
C LEU A 135 22.14 17.48 -11.35
N ALA A 136 22.53 18.76 -11.24
CA ALA A 136 22.45 19.50 -9.98
C ALA A 136 20.99 19.70 -9.54
N THR A 137 20.08 20.01 -10.47
CA THR A 137 18.63 20.14 -10.21
C THR A 137 18.03 18.84 -9.70
N ARG A 138 18.27 17.71 -10.38
CA ARG A 138 17.77 16.39 -9.96
C ARG A 138 18.31 15.98 -8.58
N ARG A 139 19.59 16.24 -8.33
CA ARG A 139 20.21 15.97 -7.03
C ARG A 139 19.59 16.85 -5.93
N ALA A 140 19.36 18.13 -6.20
CA ALA A 140 18.72 19.05 -5.26
C ALA A 140 17.29 18.63 -4.94
N GLN A 141 16.51 18.18 -5.93
CA GLN A 141 15.16 17.64 -5.74
C GLN A 141 15.16 16.43 -4.80
N ALA A 142 16.05 15.46 -5.03
CA ALA A 142 16.18 14.29 -4.16
C ALA A 142 16.66 14.67 -2.73
N MET A 143 17.50 15.69 -2.59
CA MET A 143 17.92 16.24 -1.30
C MET A 143 16.79 16.96 -0.55
N ASP A 144 15.95 17.74 -1.24
CA ASP A 144 14.78 18.39 -0.63
C ASP A 144 13.82 17.32 -0.08
N ALA A 145 13.58 16.26 -0.87
CA ALA A 145 12.76 15.13 -0.45
C ALA A 145 13.34 14.37 0.76
N ALA A 146 14.66 14.26 0.83
CA ALA A 146 15.40 13.63 1.93
C ALA A 146 15.58 14.56 3.14
N THR A 147 15.11 15.81 3.09
CA THR A 147 15.22 16.72 4.23
C THR A 147 14.06 16.51 5.20
N TRP A 148 14.31 15.73 6.24
CA TRP A 148 13.35 15.47 7.32
C TRP A 148 13.65 16.35 8.52
N ALA A 149 13.73 17.65 8.30
CA ALA A 149 13.89 18.62 9.37
C ALA A 149 12.55 18.79 10.10
N LEU A 150 12.54 18.48 11.39
CA LEU A 150 11.36 18.63 12.25
C LEU A 150 11.65 19.67 13.31
N ASN A 151 11.11 20.88 13.14
CA ASN A 151 11.14 21.89 14.18
C ASN A 151 10.06 21.55 15.23
N ARG A 152 10.46 21.03 16.40
CA ARG A 152 9.54 20.65 17.49
C ARG A 152 9.17 21.84 18.40
N GLY A 153 9.41 23.06 17.93
CA GLY A 153 9.24 24.30 18.69
C GLY A 153 10.49 24.70 19.46
N PHE A 154 10.51 25.97 19.91
CA PHE A 154 11.66 26.66 20.52
C PHE A 154 12.31 25.89 21.70
N HIS A 155 11.55 25.05 22.41
CA HIS A 155 12.01 24.35 23.61
C HIS A 155 12.43 22.89 23.42
N GLN A 156 12.14 22.26 22.26
CA GLN A 156 12.34 20.81 22.06
C GLN A 156 13.41 20.47 20.99
N GLY A 157 14.02 21.51 20.41
CA GLY A 157 15.06 21.38 19.38
C GLY A 157 14.54 20.86 18.03
N THR A 158 15.40 20.92 17.03
CA THR A 158 15.10 20.40 15.69
C THR A 158 15.67 19.00 15.55
N VAL A 159 14.83 18.01 15.22
CA VAL A 159 15.32 16.69 14.83
C VAL A 159 15.67 16.74 13.35
N LEU A 160 16.91 16.39 13.03
CA LEU A 160 17.41 16.35 11.67
C LEU A 160 17.68 14.90 11.28
N ILE A 161 16.82 14.36 10.42
CA ILE A 161 17.05 13.05 9.80
C ILE A 161 17.44 13.32 8.34
N PHE A 162 18.57 12.75 7.92
CA PHE A 162 19.10 12.88 6.56
C PHE A 162 19.29 11.49 5.97
N PRO A 163 18.25 10.89 5.37
CA PRO A 163 18.38 9.68 4.58
C PRO A 163 19.42 9.87 3.47
N ARG A 164 20.04 8.77 3.03
CA ARG A 164 21.05 8.83 1.98
C ARG A 164 20.41 9.28 0.66
N VAL A 165 21.09 10.19 -0.03
CA VAL A 165 20.79 10.60 -1.41
C VAL A 165 21.94 10.14 -2.29
N ILE A 166 21.66 9.29 -3.28
CA ILE A 166 22.67 8.72 -4.18
C ILE A 166 22.20 8.75 -5.64
N ALA A 167 23.14 8.66 -6.58
CA ALA A 167 22.82 8.46 -7.99
C ALA A 167 22.32 7.02 -8.23
N ASP A 168 21.48 6.83 -9.25
CA ASP A 168 21.01 5.54 -9.73
C ASP A 168 22.14 4.55 -10.08
N ASN A 169 23.24 5.03 -10.67
CA ASN A 169 24.42 4.23 -10.99
C ASN A 169 25.31 3.88 -9.77
N ALA A 170 25.06 4.49 -8.61
CA ALA A 170 25.80 4.27 -7.38
C ALA A 170 25.09 3.30 -6.42
N ILE A 171 23.89 2.81 -6.78
CA ILE A 171 23.15 1.81 -5.99
C ILE A 171 23.92 0.49 -5.94
N ARG A 172 24.06 -0.07 -4.74
CA ARG A 172 24.70 -1.36 -4.52
C ARG A 172 23.66 -2.47 -4.44
N GLN A 173 24.09 -3.71 -4.69
CA GLN A 173 23.21 -4.87 -4.54
C GLN A 173 22.60 -5.00 -3.13
N SER A 174 23.37 -4.63 -2.09
CA SER A 174 22.90 -4.61 -0.71
C SER A 174 21.77 -3.61 -0.46
N ASP A 175 21.74 -2.49 -1.19
CA ASP A 175 20.69 -1.48 -1.04
C ASP A 175 19.33 -2.06 -1.47
N PHE A 176 19.27 -2.83 -2.56
CA PHE A 176 18.05 -3.52 -2.98
C PHE A 176 17.53 -4.53 -1.95
N ALA A 177 18.39 -5.09 -1.11
CA ALA A 177 18.01 -6.07 -0.09
C ALA A 177 17.60 -5.42 1.24
N LEU A 178 18.21 -4.27 1.57
CA LEU A 178 18.12 -3.66 2.91
C LEU A 178 17.28 -2.39 2.96
N CYS A 179 17.06 -1.74 1.82
CA CYS A 179 16.42 -0.43 1.75
C CYS A 179 15.18 -0.44 0.85
N ASN A 180 14.20 0.38 1.20
CA ASN A 180 13.25 0.89 0.23
C ASN A 180 13.92 1.97 -0.63
N LEU A 181 13.47 2.13 -1.86
CA LEU A 181 14.05 3.08 -2.81
C LEU A 181 13.02 4.15 -3.16
N VAL A 182 13.38 5.41 -2.98
CA VAL A 182 12.61 6.57 -3.45
C VAL A 182 13.29 7.05 -4.74
N LEU A 183 12.69 6.73 -5.88
CA LEU A 183 13.26 6.91 -7.22
C LEU A 183 12.70 8.18 -7.86
N PHE A 184 13.57 9.05 -8.35
CA PHE A 184 13.21 10.25 -9.10
C PHE A 184 13.57 10.10 -10.57
N GLY A 185 12.64 10.49 -11.44
CA GLY A 185 12.80 10.46 -12.90
C GLY A 185 11.86 9.48 -13.59
N THR A 186 12.18 9.16 -14.84
CA THR A 186 11.50 8.22 -15.74
C THR A 186 12.38 7.00 -15.98
N LYS A 187 11.92 6.05 -16.80
CA LYS A 187 12.73 4.87 -17.17
C LYS A 187 13.93 5.25 -18.06
N GLU A 188 13.86 6.38 -18.75
CA GLU A 188 14.92 6.89 -19.62
C GLU A 188 15.99 7.63 -18.83
N THR A 189 15.59 8.33 -17.76
CA THR A 189 16.49 9.17 -16.95
C THR A 189 17.04 8.46 -15.71
N ASN A 190 16.37 7.40 -15.22
CA ASN A 190 16.79 6.65 -14.03
C ASN A 190 16.96 5.14 -14.33
N SER A 191 18.20 4.66 -14.26
CA SER A 191 18.55 3.27 -14.60
C SER A 191 17.88 2.22 -13.71
N VAL A 192 17.48 2.60 -12.49
CA VAL A 192 16.80 1.69 -11.55
C VAL A 192 15.33 1.53 -11.90
N ILE A 193 14.68 2.60 -12.39
CA ILE A 193 13.32 2.53 -12.93
C ILE A 193 13.35 1.67 -14.20
N ALA A 194 14.31 1.90 -15.10
CA ALA A 194 14.53 1.09 -16.30
C ALA A 194 14.69 -0.40 -15.98
N LYS A 195 15.51 -0.73 -14.96
CA LYS A 195 15.76 -2.10 -14.52
C LYS A 195 14.49 -2.86 -14.10
N PHE A 196 13.46 -2.15 -13.63
CA PHE A 196 12.20 -2.75 -13.19
C PHE A 196 11.03 -2.45 -14.12
N GLU A 197 11.27 -1.93 -15.33
CA GLU A 197 10.22 -1.51 -16.27
C GLU A 197 9.12 -2.56 -16.46
N ASP A 198 9.50 -3.83 -16.61
CA ASP A 198 8.57 -4.95 -16.84
C ASP A 198 7.73 -5.32 -15.63
N LYS A 199 8.10 -4.87 -14.43
CA LYS A 199 7.39 -5.15 -13.18
C LYS A 199 6.57 -3.97 -12.69
N LEU A 200 6.96 -2.75 -13.06
CA LEU A 200 6.28 -1.54 -12.61
C LEU A 200 4.96 -1.36 -13.37
N PRO A 201 3.86 -1.01 -12.69
CA PRO A 201 2.52 -1.05 -13.26
C PRO A 201 2.23 0.09 -14.25
N MET A 202 2.99 1.19 -14.15
CA MET A 202 2.79 2.37 -14.98
C MET A 202 4.03 3.26 -15.04
N HIS A 203 4.15 3.99 -16.15
CA HIS A 203 5.26 4.90 -16.43
C HIS A 203 4.72 6.23 -16.95
N LEU A 204 5.37 7.32 -16.54
CA LEU A 204 5.14 8.65 -17.13
C LEU A 204 6.03 8.77 -18.37
N ASN A 205 5.46 9.23 -19.47
CA ASN A 205 6.18 9.51 -20.71
C ASN A 205 7.01 10.79 -20.56
N GLU A 206 8.08 10.93 -21.35
CA GLU A 206 9.01 12.07 -21.24
C GLU A 206 8.35 13.43 -21.51
N ASP A 207 7.37 13.51 -22.43
CA ASP A 207 6.72 14.77 -22.84
C ASP A 207 5.68 15.32 -21.85
N ALA A 208 5.71 14.86 -20.59
CA ALA A 208 4.68 15.11 -19.59
C ALA A 208 5.08 16.18 -18.56
N ASP A 209 5.68 17.28 -19.01
CA ASP A 209 6.32 18.30 -18.15
C ASP A 209 5.42 18.87 -17.06
N ASP A 210 4.13 19.04 -17.35
CA ASP A 210 3.14 19.56 -16.40
C ASP A 210 2.55 18.48 -15.48
N TYR A 211 3.01 17.23 -15.52
CA TYR A 211 2.44 16.14 -14.74
C TYR A 211 3.41 15.61 -13.70
N GLY A 212 2.85 15.17 -12.57
CA GLY A 212 3.58 14.39 -11.57
C GLY A 212 2.90 13.04 -11.36
N LEU A 213 3.68 11.97 -11.54
CA LEU A 213 3.27 10.61 -11.25
C LEU A 213 4.01 10.11 -10.01
N VAL A 214 3.25 9.61 -9.04
CA VAL A 214 3.79 9.10 -7.77
C VAL A 214 3.12 7.77 -7.46
N TYR A 215 3.88 6.70 -7.25
CA TYR A 215 3.30 5.43 -6.81
C TYR A 215 4.28 4.57 -6.00
N ILE A 216 3.72 3.70 -5.17
CA ILE A 216 4.46 2.69 -4.41
C ILE A 216 4.25 1.31 -5.02
N PHE A 217 5.32 0.52 -5.11
CA PHE A 217 5.24 -0.84 -5.61
C PHE A 217 6.23 -1.76 -4.87
N PRO A 218 5.87 -3.02 -4.55
CA PRO A 218 6.79 -3.95 -3.91
C PRO A 218 7.73 -4.59 -4.93
N ILE A 219 9.02 -4.57 -4.65
CA ILE A 219 10.06 -5.29 -5.38
C ILE A 219 10.90 -6.05 -4.35
N ASN A 220 10.92 -7.38 -4.44
CA ASN A 220 11.74 -8.25 -3.58
C ASN A 220 11.56 -7.97 -2.06
N GLN A 221 10.31 -7.83 -1.59
CA GLN A 221 9.97 -7.52 -0.19
C GLN A 221 10.41 -6.14 0.31
N ARG A 222 10.84 -5.25 -0.60
CA ARG A 222 11.08 -3.83 -0.36
C ARG A 222 10.12 -3.00 -1.20
N TYR A 223 9.96 -1.75 -0.82
CA TYR A 223 9.20 -0.80 -1.63
C TYR A 223 10.10 -0.01 -2.55
N VAL A 224 9.59 0.24 -3.75
CA VAL A 224 10.00 1.36 -4.57
C VAL A 224 8.88 2.40 -4.52
N LEU A 225 9.22 3.65 -4.26
CA LEU A 225 8.36 4.81 -4.52
C LEU A 225 8.92 5.50 -5.74
N VAL A 226 8.16 5.51 -6.82
CA VAL A 226 8.54 6.20 -8.06
C VAL A 226 7.90 7.58 -8.06
N ASN A 227 8.70 8.62 -8.25
CA ASN A 227 8.28 9.99 -8.52
C ASN A 227 8.82 10.42 -9.89
N SER A 228 7.93 10.47 -10.87
CA SER A 228 8.24 10.89 -12.25
C SER A 228 7.59 12.24 -12.54
N GLY A 229 8.31 13.12 -13.26
CA GLY A 229 7.86 14.47 -13.55
C GLY A 229 7.88 15.35 -12.30
N LEU A 230 6.78 16.07 -12.06
CA LEU A 230 6.67 17.00 -10.94
C LEU A 230 6.80 16.30 -9.57
N PRO A 231 7.52 16.91 -8.61
CA PRO A 231 7.58 16.42 -7.23
C PRO A 231 6.20 16.30 -6.57
N TRP A 232 5.98 15.28 -5.75
CA TRP A 232 4.68 15.07 -5.08
C TRP A 232 4.28 16.19 -4.10
N TRP A 233 5.21 17.07 -3.77
CA TRP A 233 5.00 18.24 -2.91
C TRP A 233 4.87 19.55 -3.69
N THR A 234 4.75 19.50 -5.02
CA THR A 234 4.43 20.67 -5.85
C THR A 234 3.01 21.12 -5.52
N SER A 235 2.87 22.11 -4.65
CA SER A 235 1.57 22.65 -4.24
C SER A 235 1.28 23.96 -4.96
N SER A 236 0.01 24.35 -5.04
CA SER A 236 -0.32 25.74 -5.36
C SER A 236 0.32 26.66 -4.30
N SER A 237 0.97 27.74 -4.73
CA SER A 237 1.70 28.66 -3.86
C SER A 237 0.81 29.17 -2.72
N GLY A 238 1.06 28.72 -1.48
CA GLY A 238 0.37 29.20 -0.28
C GLY A 238 -0.13 28.13 0.70
N SER A 239 -0.20 26.85 0.31
CA SER A 239 -0.61 25.76 1.21
C SER A 239 0.56 25.16 1.99
N GLY A 240 1.41 26.02 2.58
CA GLY A 240 2.32 25.66 3.67
C GLY A 240 1.55 25.37 4.96
N GLY A 241 0.56 24.47 4.88
CA GLY A 241 -0.28 24.09 5.99
C GLY A 241 0.54 23.35 7.03
N GLN A 242 1.01 24.08 8.04
CA GLN A 242 1.30 23.52 9.35
C GLN A 242 0.09 22.71 9.79
N THR A 243 0.12 21.39 9.58
CA THR A 243 -0.91 20.49 10.07
C THR A 243 -0.29 19.53 11.07
N GLY A 244 -0.89 19.53 12.26
CA GLY A 244 -0.33 19.01 13.49
C GLY A 244 -0.03 17.52 13.45
N GLY A 245 1.19 17.19 13.82
CA GLY A 245 1.74 15.85 13.93
C GLY A 245 3.27 15.94 13.86
N MET A 246 3.98 15.09 14.62
CA MET A 246 5.45 15.16 14.78
C MET A 246 6.23 15.11 13.43
N LEU A 247 5.60 14.65 12.34
CA LEU A 247 6.18 14.51 10.99
C LEU A 247 5.42 15.30 9.90
N GLY A 248 4.37 16.06 10.23
CA GLY A 248 3.44 16.63 9.25
C GLY A 248 3.98 17.78 8.39
N GLY A 249 5.15 18.33 8.73
CA GLY A 249 5.77 19.47 8.03
C GLY A 249 6.84 19.09 6.99
N SER A 250 7.27 17.83 6.89
CA SER A 250 8.28 17.40 5.90
C SER A 250 7.64 16.96 4.59
N ARG A 251 8.42 16.93 3.50
CA ARG A 251 7.98 16.38 2.20
C ARG A 251 7.56 14.91 2.32
N ALA A 252 8.24 14.14 3.16
CA ALA A 252 7.83 12.77 3.47
C ALA A 252 6.50 12.73 4.24
N GLY A 253 6.27 13.68 5.15
CA GLY A 253 5.02 13.81 5.90
C GLY A 253 3.80 14.00 5.02
N SER A 254 3.91 14.68 3.88
CA SER A 254 2.78 14.89 2.97
C SER A 254 2.27 13.58 2.35
N LEU A 255 3.11 12.56 2.23
CA LEU A 255 2.71 11.23 1.73
C LEU A 255 1.79 10.47 2.69
N SER A 256 1.76 10.84 3.98
CA SER A 256 0.91 10.18 4.98
C SER A 256 -0.59 10.29 4.71
N LYS A 257 -0.99 11.29 3.92
CA LYS A 257 -2.38 11.52 3.50
C LYS A 257 -2.70 10.86 2.15
N SER A 258 -1.71 10.30 1.47
CA SER A 258 -1.84 9.78 0.12
C SER A 258 -2.21 8.30 0.10
N ASN A 259 -2.83 7.87 -0.99
CA ASN A 259 -3.10 6.45 -1.26
C ASN A 259 -1.82 5.75 -1.77
N ASP A 260 -1.95 4.72 -2.62
CA ASP A 260 -0.79 4.01 -3.17
C ASP A 260 -0.24 4.68 -4.42
N PHE A 261 -1.09 5.41 -5.15
CA PHE A 261 -0.68 6.14 -6.33
C PHE A 261 -1.44 7.46 -6.49
N LEU A 262 -0.80 8.38 -7.21
CA LEU A 262 -1.28 9.72 -7.51
C LEU A 262 -0.72 10.15 -8.88
N LEU A 263 -1.60 10.63 -9.74
CA LEU A 263 -1.29 11.42 -10.92
C LEU A 263 -1.96 12.78 -10.75
N PHE A 264 -1.20 13.85 -10.93
CA PHE A 264 -1.68 15.22 -10.84
C PHE A 264 -1.11 16.07 -11.97
N LYS A 265 -1.74 17.22 -12.23
CA LYS A 265 -1.32 18.18 -13.24
C LYS A 265 -1.02 19.54 -12.60
N GLU A 266 0.15 20.12 -12.88
CA GLU A 266 0.69 21.39 -12.37
C GLU A 266 0.94 21.37 -10.86
N THR A 267 -0.05 21.01 -10.05
CA THR A 267 0.02 20.94 -8.59
C THR A 267 -0.64 19.67 -8.06
N ASN A 268 -0.20 19.20 -6.89
CA ASN A 268 -0.76 18.03 -6.23
C ASN A 268 -2.20 18.23 -5.71
N ASP A 269 -2.72 19.46 -5.76
CA ASP A 269 -4.13 19.80 -5.53
C ASP A 269 -5.01 19.44 -6.74
N ASN A 270 -4.44 19.45 -7.95
CA ASN A 270 -5.10 19.15 -9.22
C ASN A 270 -4.98 17.66 -9.57
N VAL A 271 -5.63 16.82 -8.76
CA VAL A 271 -5.57 15.35 -8.90
C VAL A 271 -6.31 14.89 -10.16
N VAL A 272 -5.60 14.20 -11.06
CA VAL A 272 -6.17 13.52 -12.24
C VAL A 272 -6.69 12.14 -11.84
N VAL A 273 -5.87 11.37 -11.13
CA VAL A 273 -6.27 10.09 -10.56
C VAL A 273 -5.48 9.78 -9.30
N THR A 274 -6.14 9.18 -8.30
CA THR A 274 -5.49 8.60 -7.12
C THR A 274 -6.26 7.35 -6.71
N GLY A 275 -5.57 6.41 -6.07
CA GLY A 275 -6.22 5.20 -5.61
C GLY A 275 -5.28 4.24 -4.94
N LYS A 276 -5.82 3.06 -4.65
CA LYS A 276 -5.10 1.94 -4.05
C LYS A 276 -5.02 0.81 -5.06
N PHE A 277 -3.90 0.11 -5.07
CA PHE A 277 -3.81 -1.14 -5.81
C PHE A 277 -4.67 -2.22 -5.14
N ASP A 278 -5.10 -3.19 -5.93
CA ASP A 278 -5.76 -4.39 -5.41
C ASP A 278 -4.78 -5.25 -4.59
N ASN A 279 -5.26 -6.37 -4.06
CA ASN A 279 -4.42 -7.28 -3.27
C ASN A 279 -3.27 -7.91 -4.06
N ASN A 280 -3.32 -7.88 -5.39
CA ASN A 280 -2.28 -8.40 -6.26
C ASN A 280 -1.39 -7.29 -6.85
N TRP A 281 -1.51 -6.06 -6.32
CA TRP A 281 -0.81 -4.86 -6.79
C TRP A 281 -1.20 -4.42 -8.21
N ASN A 282 -2.37 -4.83 -8.71
CA ASN A 282 -2.89 -4.36 -9.98
C ASN A 282 -3.67 -3.06 -9.81
N LEU A 283 -3.69 -2.25 -10.88
CA LEU A 283 -4.51 -1.05 -10.95
C LEU A 283 -6.01 -1.44 -10.99
N PRO A 284 -6.88 -0.77 -10.22
CA PRO A 284 -8.32 -0.94 -10.35
C PRO A 284 -8.81 -0.53 -11.74
N SER A 285 -9.84 -1.22 -12.27
CA SER A 285 -10.38 -0.93 -13.61
C SER A 285 -10.80 0.55 -13.80
N GLU A 286 -11.33 1.19 -12.76
CA GLU A 286 -11.68 2.61 -12.80
C GLU A 286 -10.44 3.50 -12.98
N ALA A 287 -9.35 3.19 -12.30
CA ALA A 287 -8.09 3.91 -12.43
C ALA A 287 -7.47 3.70 -13.83
N ILE A 288 -7.51 2.45 -14.34
CA ILE A 288 -7.05 2.13 -15.70
C ILE A 288 -7.80 2.97 -16.73
N ASN A 289 -9.12 3.10 -16.62
CA ASN A 289 -9.91 3.89 -17.56
C ASN A 289 -9.54 5.39 -17.54
N LYS A 290 -9.27 5.96 -16.35
CA LYS A 290 -8.82 7.36 -16.22
C LYS A 290 -7.40 7.54 -16.77
N LEU A 291 -6.49 6.61 -16.47
CA LEU A 291 -5.10 6.65 -16.92
C LEU A 291 -4.97 6.48 -18.44
N LYS A 292 -5.77 5.61 -19.05
CA LYS A 292 -5.80 5.42 -20.52
C LYS A 292 -6.24 6.65 -21.29
N ASN A 293 -6.99 7.55 -20.65
CA ASN A 293 -7.39 8.83 -21.25
C ASN A 293 -6.27 9.88 -21.17
N SER A 294 -5.19 9.62 -20.43
CA SER A 294 -4.00 10.48 -20.41
C SER A 294 -3.00 9.99 -21.46
N PRO A 295 -2.66 10.78 -22.49
CA PRO A 295 -1.69 10.38 -23.52
C PRO A 295 -0.25 10.26 -22.97
N PHE A 296 -0.03 10.71 -21.73
CA PHE A 296 1.27 10.80 -21.09
C PHE A 296 1.58 9.62 -20.15
N ILE A 297 0.69 8.63 -20.07
CA ILE A 297 0.86 7.46 -19.20
C ILE A 297 0.88 6.17 -20.03
N THR A 298 1.89 5.36 -19.79
CA THR A 298 1.94 3.98 -20.26
C THR A 298 1.57 3.04 -19.11
N ILE A 299 0.54 2.19 -19.30
CA ILE A 299 0.13 1.15 -18.34
C ILE A 299 0.66 -0.21 -18.84
N LYS A 300 1.20 -1.03 -17.94
CA LYS A 300 1.60 -2.42 -18.22
C LYS A 300 0.46 -3.41 -17.97
#